data_AF-W2TMI7-F1
#
_entry.id   AF-W2TMI7-F1
#
_cell.length_a   1.000
_cell.length_b   1.000
_cell.length_c   1.000
_cell.angle_alpha   90.00
_cell.angle_beta   90.00
_cell.angle_gamma   90.00
#
_symmetry.space_group_name_H-M   'P 1'
#
loop_
_entity.id
_entity.type
_entity.pdbx_description
1 polymer ?
#
loop_
_entity_poly.entity_id
_entity_poly.type
_entity_poly.pdbx_seq_one_letter_code
_entity_poly.pdbx_strand_id
1 'polypeptide(L)'
;MTLVVTLTIQATDRGLPAQMTQTRVVLTAVGLPQRSKGVENRAPSFAKNDGRKIPVSDADQVGFTIAKIEATDPDGDAVWWSIEAGNVNETFALRPDSGLLQLAKPVETLSHNVTSIVLTIKISDGQLNATSEV
;
A
#
# COMPACT_ATOMS: atom_id res chain seq x y z
N MET A 1 3.00 -18.94 10.58
CA MET A 1 1.99 -19.80 9.91
C MET A 1 1.33 -18.95 8.84
N THR A 2 1.22 -19.47 7.62
CA THR A 2 0.58 -18.77 6.50
C THR A 2 -0.77 -19.43 6.24
N LEU A 3 -1.85 -18.65 6.30
CA LEU A 3 -3.19 -19.14 5.98
C LEU A 3 -3.49 -18.82 4.52
N VAL A 4 -3.86 -19.84 3.74
CA VAL A 4 -4.22 -19.68 2.33
C VAL A 4 -5.72 -19.94 2.18
N VAL A 5 -6.43 -18.97 1.60
CA VAL A 5 -7.86 -19.06 1.30
C VAL A 5 -8.06 -18.83 -0.18
N THR A 6 -8.85 -19.66 -0.84
CA THR A 6 -9.21 -19.46 -2.25
C THR A 6 -10.65 -18.97 -2.35
N LEU A 7 -10.84 -17.77 -2.89
CA LEU A 7 -12.15 -17.23 -3.24
C LEU A 7 -12.47 -17.52 -4.70
N THR A 8 -13.71 -17.89 -5.00
CA THR A 8 -14.22 -17.90 -6.37
C THR A 8 -15.03 -16.64 -6.58
N ILE A 9 -14.65 -15.83 -7.56
CA ILE A 9 -15.30 -14.55 -7.88
C ILE A 9 -16.01 -14.71 -9.22
N GLN A 10 -17.27 -14.28 -9.29
CA GLN A 10 -18.07 -14.28 -10.51
C GLN A 10 -18.33 -12.86 -10.99
N ALA A 11 -18.12 -12.59 -12.27
CA ALA A 11 -18.61 -11.40 -12.95
C ALA A 11 -19.83 -11.79 -13.80
N THR A 12 -20.90 -11.00 -13.73
CA THR A 12 -22.16 -11.22 -14.47
C THR A 12 -22.58 -9.90 -15.11
N ASP A 13 -22.87 -9.94 -16.42
CA ASP A 13 -23.38 -8.76 -17.13
C ASP A 13 -24.90 -8.57 -16.93
N ARG A 14 -25.45 -7.49 -17.48
CA ARG A 14 -26.89 -7.19 -17.43
C ARG A 14 -27.62 -7.55 -18.73
N GLY A 15 -27.06 -8.45 -19.54
CA GLY A 15 -27.64 -8.86 -20.82
C GLY A 15 -28.94 -9.67 -20.68
N LEU A 16 -29.62 -9.90 -21.81
CA LEU A 16 -30.77 -10.79 -21.94
C LEU A 16 -30.52 -11.77 -23.10
N PRO A 17 -30.09 -13.01 -22.85
CA PRO A 17 -29.76 -13.60 -21.55
C PRO A 17 -28.46 -13.02 -20.96
N ALA A 18 -28.35 -12.99 -19.63
CA ALA A 18 -27.14 -12.55 -18.96
C ALA A 18 -26.02 -13.57 -19.13
N GLN A 19 -24.78 -13.10 -19.33
CA GLN A 19 -23.59 -13.94 -19.36
C GLN A 19 -22.77 -13.79 -18.08
N MET A 20 -22.04 -14.85 -17.72
CA MET A 20 -21.19 -14.86 -16.54
C MET A 20 -19.84 -15.54 -16.77
N THR A 21 -18.82 -15.11 -16.05
CA THR A 21 -17.49 -15.74 -15.97
C THR A 21 -17.05 -15.85 -14.52
N GLN A 22 -16.24 -16.86 -14.19
CA GLN A 22 -15.70 -17.08 -12.86
C GLN A 22 -14.17 -17.15 -12.89
N THR A 23 -13.53 -16.66 -11.83
CA THR A 23 -12.09 -16.81 -11.60
C THR A 23 -11.82 -17.13 -10.12
N ARG A 24 -10.61 -17.63 -9.83
CA ARG A 24 -10.15 -17.91 -8.46
C ARG A 24 -9.14 -16.86 -8.03
N VAL A 25 -9.30 -16.35 -6.82
CA VAL A 25 -8.34 -15.47 -6.16
C VAL A 25 -7.80 -16.18 -4.93
N VAL A 26 -6.48 -16.30 -4.86
CA VAL A 26 -5.78 -16.88 -3.71
C VAL A 26 -5.38 -15.75 -2.77
N LEU A 27 -5.98 -15.74 -1.59
CA LEU A 27 -5.62 -14.86 -0.49
C LEU A 27 -4.63 -15.58 0.42
N THR A 28 -3.49 -14.93 0.66
CA THR A 28 -2.46 -15.44 1.56
C THR A 28 -2.35 -14.48 2.73
N ALA A 29 -2.79 -14.92 3.91
CA ALA A 29 -2.59 -14.17 5.14
C ALA A 29 -1.24 -14.54 5.75
N VAL A 30 -0.40 -13.53 5.93
CA VAL A 30 0.89 -13.65 6.63
C VAL A 30 0.63 -13.49 8.11
N GLY A 31 0.77 -14.59 8.87
CA GLY A 31 0.60 -14.56 10.32
C GLY A 31 1.77 -13.87 11.01
N LEU A 32 1.52 -13.38 12.23
CA LEU A 32 2.56 -12.74 13.04
C LEU A 32 3.76 -13.69 13.29
N PRO A 33 4.98 -13.16 13.31
CA PRO A 33 6.17 -13.93 13.59
C PRO A 33 6.09 -14.52 15.00
N GLN A 34 6.45 -15.81 15.10
CA GLN A 34 6.44 -16.55 16.36
C GLN A 34 7.82 -16.39 17.01
N ARG A 35 7.89 -15.57 18.04
CA ARG A 35 9.14 -15.25 18.74
C ARG A 35 9.37 -16.20 19.91
N SER A 36 10.64 -16.49 20.17
CA SER A 36 11.03 -17.20 21.40
C SER A 36 10.76 -16.30 22.61
N LYS A 37 10.39 -16.91 23.74
CA LYS A 37 10.15 -16.19 24.99
C LYS A 37 11.40 -15.38 25.39
N GLY A 38 11.22 -14.08 25.63
CA GLY A 38 12.30 -13.16 26.01
C GLY A 38 12.95 -12.39 24.85
N VAL A 39 12.51 -12.63 23.60
CA VAL A 39 12.89 -11.78 22.45
C VAL A 39 11.81 -10.71 22.28
N GLU A 40 12.18 -9.44 22.48
CA GLU A 40 11.29 -8.31 22.27
C GLU A 40 11.08 -8.03 20.77
N ASN A 41 9.91 -7.48 20.44
CA ASN A 41 9.64 -6.95 19.10
C ASN A 41 10.06 -5.48 19.01
N ARG A 42 10.71 -5.09 17.91
CA ARG A 42 11.10 -3.71 17.65
C ARG A 42 10.35 -3.21 16.43
N ALA A 43 9.80 -2.00 16.54
CA ALA A 43 9.00 -1.42 15.47
C ALA A 43 9.81 -1.27 14.16
N PRO A 44 9.14 -1.40 13.00
CA PRO A 44 9.77 -1.11 11.72
C PRO A 44 10.12 0.38 11.63
N SER A 45 11.13 0.69 10.84
CA SER A 45 11.60 2.06 10.64
C SER A 45 11.74 2.37 9.15
N PHE A 46 11.43 3.61 8.77
CA PHE A 46 11.68 4.10 7.42
C PHE A 46 13.19 4.13 7.16
N ALA A 47 13.60 3.79 5.93
CA ALA A 47 14.98 4.00 5.52
C ALA A 47 15.27 5.51 5.54
N LYS A 48 16.39 5.93 6.15
CA LYS A 48 16.77 7.34 6.37
C LYS A 48 16.43 8.23 5.16
N ASN A 49 15.27 8.91 5.19
CA ASN A 49 14.78 9.93 4.25
C ASN A 49 13.34 10.41 4.63
N ASP A 50 13.06 10.69 5.90
CA ASP A 50 11.74 11.12 6.44
C ASP A 50 11.33 12.56 6.05
N GLY A 51 11.39 12.88 4.75
CA GLY A 51 11.01 14.17 4.18
C GLY A 51 11.18 14.21 2.65
N ARG A 52 11.01 13.05 2.01
CA ARG A 52 11.27 12.88 0.57
C ARG A 52 10.19 13.55 -0.25
N LYS A 53 10.55 14.63 -0.95
CA LYS A 53 9.69 15.22 -1.98
C LYS A 53 9.69 14.35 -3.23
N ILE A 54 8.53 13.88 -3.64
CA ILE A 54 8.35 13.10 -4.86
C ILE A 54 7.75 14.03 -5.93
N PRO A 55 8.48 14.37 -7.00
CA PRO A 55 7.91 15.13 -8.10
C PRO A 55 6.89 14.25 -8.82
N VAL A 56 5.72 14.83 -9.12
CA VAL A 56 4.66 14.22 -9.91
C VAL A 56 4.16 15.27 -10.89
N SER A 57 3.84 14.85 -12.10
CA SER A 57 3.38 15.71 -13.19
C SER A 57 2.17 15.12 -13.91
N ASP A 58 1.49 15.96 -14.70
CA ASP A 58 0.43 15.56 -15.64
C ASP A 58 0.91 14.59 -16.73
N ALA A 59 2.22 14.50 -16.97
CA ALA A 59 2.82 13.52 -17.85
C ALA A 59 2.93 12.11 -17.24
N ASP A 60 2.75 11.96 -15.92
CA ASP A 60 2.83 10.66 -15.26
C ASP A 60 1.61 9.79 -15.56
N GLN A 61 1.85 8.52 -15.88
CA GLN A 61 0.79 7.62 -16.30
C GLN A 61 0.03 7.02 -15.10
N VAL A 62 -1.30 7.06 -15.15
CA VAL A 62 -2.16 6.38 -14.17
C VAL A 62 -1.87 4.87 -14.15
N GLY A 63 -1.75 4.31 -12.95
CA GLY A 63 -1.41 2.92 -12.66
C GLY A 63 0.09 2.67 -12.50
N PHE A 64 0.95 3.64 -12.81
CA PHE A 64 2.40 3.47 -12.75
C PHE A 64 2.94 3.89 -11.37
N THR A 65 4.08 3.27 -11.02
CA THR A 65 4.82 3.59 -9.80
C THR A 65 5.59 4.90 -9.98
N ILE A 66 5.38 5.83 -9.05
CA ILE A 66 6.08 7.12 -8.99
C ILE A 66 7.21 7.12 -7.96
N ALA A 67 7.13 6.26 -6.94
CA ALA A 67 8.19 6.11 -5.95
C ALA A 67 8.14 4.76 -5.24
N LYS A 68 9.23 4.43 -4.55
CA LYS A 68 9.30 3.36 -3.56
C LYS A 68 9.61 3.96 -2.20
N ILE A 69 8.76 3.65 -1.22
CA ILE A 69 8.92 4.01 0.18
C ILE A 69 9.58 2.84 0.88
N GLU A 70 10.83 3.03 1.29
CA GLU A 70 11.64 1.96 1.87
C GLU A 70 11.54 1.98 3.38
N ALA A 71 11.40 0.79 3.95
CA ALA A 71 11.40 0.57 5.38
C ALA A 71 12.02 -0.79 5.69
N THR A 72 12.54 -0.92 6.90
CA THR A 72 13.15 -2.14 7.39
C THR A 72 12.68 -2.42 8.80
N ASP A 73 12.42 -3.70 9.07
CA ASP A 73 12.18 -4.17 10.42
C ASP A 73 13.48 -4.73 11.03
N PRO A 74 13.91 -4.27 12.22
CA PRO A 74 15.15 -4.72 12.85
C PRO A 74 15.19 -6.23 13.17
N ASP A 75 14.04 -6.89 13.24
CA ASP A 75 13.91 -8.30 13.60
C ASP A 75 13.69 -9.19 12.37
N GLY A 76 13.58 -8.58 11.18
CA GLY A 76 13.37 -9.28 9.91
C GLY A 76 11.91 -9.61 9.61
N ASP A 77 10.97 -8.96 10.32
CA ASP A 77 9.55 -9.14 10.08
C ASP A 77 9.10 -8.54 8.74
N ALA A 78 8.01 -9.07 8.19
CA ALA A 78 7.38 -8.50 7.00
C ALA A 78 6.79 -7.13 7.34
N VAL A 79 7.16 -6.11 6.56
CA VAL A 79 6.65 -4.75 6.70
C VAL A 79 5.46 -4.54 5.78
N TRP A 80 4.43 -3.86 6.28
CA TRP A 80 3.23 -3.49 5.54
C TRP A 80 3.04 -1.99 5.50
N TRP A 81 2.67 -1.46 4.34
CA TRP A 81 2.51 -0.01 4.10
C TRP A 81 1.04 0.40 3.95
N SER A 82 0.67 1.56 4.49
CA SER A 82 -0.63 2.20 4.25
C SER A 82 -0.50 3.72 4.18
N ILE A 83 -1.43 4.37 3.46
CA ILE A 83 -1.60 5.83 3.51
C ILE A 83 -2.70 6.10 4.54
N GLU A 84 -2.37 6.81 5.62
CA GLU A 84 -3.29 7.11 6.72
C GLU A 84 -4.00 8.45 6.52
N ALA A 85 -3.33 9.42 5.89
CA ALA A 85 -3.89 10.76 5.68
C ALA A 85 -3.27 11.47 4.45
N GLY A 86 -3.91 12.58 4.04
CA GLY A 86 -3.40 13.47 2.99
C GLY A 86 -3.66 13.02 1.55
N ASN A 87 -4.21 11.81 1.35
CA ASN A 87 -4.51 11.27 0.03
C ASN A 87 -5.80 11.86 -0.57
N VAL A 88 -5.73 13.13 -0.98
CA VAL A 88 -6.87 13.86 -1.57
C VAL A 88 -7.40 13.10 -2.79
N ASN A 89 -8.72 12.89 -2.80
CA ASN A 89 -9.44 12.19 -3.85
C ASN A 89 -8.93 10.78 -4.16
N GLU A 90 -8.19 10.13 -3.24
CA GLU A 90 -7.53 8.84 -3.47
C GLU A 90 -6.66 8.86 -4.74
N THR A 91 -5.97 9.98 -4.97
CA THR A 91 -5.14 10.18 -6.18
C THR A 91 -3.94 9.23 -6.19
N PHE A 92 -3.49 8.78 -5.02
CA PHE A 92 -2.36 7.87 -4.87
C PHE A 92 -2.80 6.53 -4.31
N ALA A 93 -2.08 5.48 -4.69
CA ALA A 93 -2.19 4.15 -4.10
C ALA A 93 -0.82 3.70 -3.60
N LEU A 94 -0.76 3.07 -2.43
CA LEU A 94 0.47 2.50 -1.89
C LEU A 94 0.31 0.99 -1.81
N ARG A 95 1.20 0.26 -2.47
CA ARG A 95 1.19 -1.21 -2.43
C ARG A 95 1.56 -1.70 -1.03
N PRO A 96 0.65 -2.40 -0.32
CA PRO A 96 0.87 -2.74 1.07
C PRO A 96 2.03 -3.68 1.32
N ASP A 97 2.43 -4.49 0.33
CA ASP A 97 3.46 -5.53 0.43
C ASP A 97 4.85 -5.06 -0.01
N SER A 98 4.95 -3.94 -0.70
CA SER A 98 6.19 -3.52 -1.38
C SER A 98 6.57 -2.06 -1.19
N GLY A 99 5.70 -1.25 -0.59
CA GLY A 99 5.91 0.19 -0.42
C GLY A 99 5.96 0.96 -1.74
N LEU A 100 5.43 0.41 -2.84
CA LEU A 100 5.42 1.10 -4.14
C LEU A 100 4.24 2.09 -4.17
N LEU A 101 4.57 3.38 -4.22
CA LEU A 101 3.61 4.46 -4.38
C LEU A 101 3.30 4.62 -5.88
N GLN A 102 2.01 4.59 -6.21
CA GLN A 102 1.50 4.64 -7.57
C GLN A 102 0.51 5.79 -7.74
N LEU A 103 0.44 6.31 -8.96
CA LEU A 103 -0.58 7.26 -9.36
C LEU A 103 -1.88 6.52 -9.66
N ALA A 104 -2.89 6.62 -8.80
CA ALA A 104 -4.17 5.92 -8.96
C ALA A 104 -5.17 6.69 -9.83
N LYS A 105 -5.05 8.02 -9.86
CA LYS A 105 -5.88 8.94 -10.67
C LYS A 105 -4.99 10.05 -11.26
N PRO A 106 -5.41 10.72 -12.35
CA PRO A 106 -4.63 11.82 -12.93
C PRO A 106 -4.33 12.92 -11.91
N VAL A 107 -3.16 13.56 -11.97
CA VAL A 107 -2.73 14.58 -10.99
C VAL A 107 -3.68 15.78 -10.95
N GLU A 108 -4.36 16.06 -12.04
CA GLU A 108 -5.37 17.12 -12.18
C GLU A 108 -6.54 16.94 -11.19
N THR A 109 -6.75 15.74 -10.64
CA THR A 109 -7.76 15.51 -9.60
C THR A 109 -7.42 16.18 -8.26
N LEU A 110 -6.18 16.65 -8.07
CA LEU A 110 -5.75 17.34 -6.83
C LEU A 110 -6.14 18.82 -6.77
N SER A 111 -6.76 19.37 -7.82
CA SER A 111 -7.05 20.81 -8.05
C SER A 111 -5.87 21.59 -8.64
N HIS A 112 -6.17 22.50 -9.58
CA HIS A 112 -5.17 23.25 -10.35
C HIS A 112 -4.26 24.20 -9.55
N ASN A 113 -4.61 24.51 -8.30
CA ASN A 113 -3.84 25.40 -7.42
C ASN A 113 -2.98 24.65 -6.39
N VAL A 114 -3.00 23.31 -6.39
CA VAL A 114 -2.21 22.49 -5.48
C VAL A 114 -0.83 22.23 -6.10
N THR A 115 0.21 22.72 -5.43
CA THR A 115 1.61 22.55 -5.84
C THR A 115 2.35 21.49 -5.04
N SER A 116 1.78 21.08 -3.91
CA SER A 116 2.31 20.04 -3.03
C SER A 116 1.19 19.47 -2.17
N ILE A 117 1.31 18.19 -1.88
CA ILE A 117 0.51 17.50 -0.87
C ILE A 117 1.47 16.85 0.11
N VAL A 118 0.97 16.54 1.30
CA VAL A 118 1.71 15.75 2.29
C VAL A 118 0.92 14.48 2.54
N LEU A 119 1.53 13.33 2.29
CA LEU A 119 0.96 12.03 2.63
C LEU A 119 1.51 11.58 3.97
N THR A 120 0.62 11.20 4.89
CA THR A 120 1.03 10.49 6.11
C THR A 120 1.03 9.00 5.82
N ILE A 121 2.20 8.39 5.78
CA ILE A 121 2.39 6.98 5.50
C ILE A 121 2.68 6.24 6.80
N LYS A 122 2.07 5.07 6.96
CA LYS A 122 2.33 4.14 8.07
C LYS A 122 3.03 2.90 7.55
N ILE A 123 3.96 2.40 8.36
CA ILE A 123 4.57 1.08 8.22
C ILE A 123 4.26 0.25 9.47
N SER A 124 4.05 -1.06 9.29
CA SER A 124 3.63 -1.97 10.36
C SER A 124 4.22 -3.36 10.15
N ASP A 125 4.75 -3.96 11.22
CA ASP A 125 5.17 -5.38 11.26
C ASP A 125 3.98 -6.31 11.63
N GLY A 126 2.83 -5.72 11.96
CA GLY A 126 1.61 -6.39 12.39
C GLY A 126 1.36 -6.31 13.91
N GLN A 127 2.32 -5.83 14.69
CA GLN A 127 2.24 -5.59 16.14
C GLN A 127 2.58 -4.14 16.49
N LEU A 128 3.69 -3.64 15.96
CA LEU A 128 4.19 -2.28 16.13
C LEU A 128 4.19 -1.55 14.79
N ASN A 129 4.25 -0.22 14.86
CA ASN A 129 4.18 0.64 13.69
C ASN A 129 4.99 1.92 13.87
N ALA A 130 5.25 2.57 12.74
CA ALA A 130 5.80 3.91 12.66
C ALA A 130 5.09 4.70 11.55
N THR A 131 5.10 6.02 11.65
CA THR A 131 4.49 6.94 10.67
C THR A 131 5.47 8.01 10.25
N SER A 132 5.42 8.41 8.97
CA SER A 132 6.25 9.47 8.41
C SER A 132 5.49 10.24 7.33
N GLU A 133 5.90 11.47 7.09
CA GLU A 133 5.34 12.35 6.06
C GLU A 133 6.20 12.29 4.79
N VAL A 134 5.52 12.26 3.64
CA VAL A 134 6.11 12.24 2.30
C VAL A 134 5.47 13.30 1.42
#